data_AF-A0A349FA07-F1
#
_entry.id   AF-A0A349FA07-F1
#
_cell.length_a   1.000
_cell.length_b   1.000
_cell.length_c   1.000
_cell.angle_alpha   90.00
_cell.angle_beta   90.00
_cell.angle_gamma   90.00
#
_symmetry.space_group_name_H-M   'P 1'
#
loop_
_entity.id
_entity.type
_entity.pdbx_description
1 polymer ?
#
loop_
_entity_poly.entity_id
_entity_poly.type
_entity_poly.pdbx_seq_one_letter_code
_entity_poly.pdbx_strand_id
1 'polypeptide(L)' 'ARGSEGTGLGLAIVKRIVSQHHGSVVVNNRGEGGLKVQVSFPTK' A
#
# COMPACT_ATOMS: atom_id res chain seq x y z
N ALA A 1 24.90 -13.70 3.63
CA ALA A 1 24.17 -12.46 3.32
C ALA A 1 22.83 -12.46 4.05
N ARG A 2 22.74 -11.84 5.24
CA ARG A 2 21.47 -11.69 5.97
C ARG A 2 21.47 -10.32 6.64
N GLY A 3 21.15 -9.32 5.83
CA GLY A 3 21.11 -7.92 6.20
C GLY A 3 20.38 -7.20 5.08
N SER A 4 19.06 -7.29 5.08
CA SER A 4 18.22 -6.51 4.18
C SER A 4 16.86 -6.35 4.82
N GLU A 5 16.86 -5.80 6.03
CA GLU A 5 15.66 -5.19 6.59
C GLU A 5 15.32 -4.05 5.62
N GLY A 6 14.27 -4.23 4.82
CA GLY A 6 13.85 -3.21 3.88
C GLY A 6 13.61 -1.91 4.66
N THR A 7 13.91 -0.77 4.07
CA THR A 7 13.82 0.54 4.73
C THR A 7 12.41 0.93 5.17
N GLY A 8 11.40 0.08 4.94
CA GLY A 8 10.00 0.34 5.26
C GLY A 8 9.34 1.41 4.38
N LEU A 9 10.05 1.95 3.38
CA LEU A 9 9.60 3.13 2.63
C LEU A 9 8.49 2.83 1.61
N GLY A 10 8.31 1.57 1.19
CA GLY A 10 7.38 1.21 0.12
C GLY A 10 5.94 1.71 0.34
N LEU A 11 5.32 1.34 1.47
CA LEU A 11 3.96 1.79 1.78
C LEU A 11 3.88 3.28 2.11
N ALA A 12 4.95 3.87 2.64
CA ALA A 12 5.00 5.32 2.87
C ALA A 12 4.94 6.10 1.55
N ILE A 13 5.67 5.64 0.54
CA ILE A 13 5.62 6.20 -0.82
C ILE A 13 4.23 6.02 -1.44
N VAL A 14 3.67 4.80 -1.36
CA VAL A 14 2.33 4.51 -1.89
C VAL A 14 1.28 5.41 -1.24
N LYS A 15 1.27 5.51 0.10
CA LYS A 15 0.33 6.36 0.83
C LYS A 15 0.44 7.82 0.39
N ARG A 16 1.67 8.34 0.24
CA ARG A 16 1.91 9.72 -0.21
C ARG A 16 1.35 9.96 -1.61
N ILE A 17 1.66 9.09 -2.58
CA ILE A 17 1.20 9.22 -3.96
C ILE A 17 -0.33 9.16 -4.00
N VAL A 18 -0.94 8.19 -3.33
CA VAL A 18 -2.40 8.01 -3.35
C VAL A 18 -3.11 9.20 -2.71
N SER A 19 -2.61 9.72 -1.58
CA SER A 19 -3.16 10.92 -0.95
C SER A 19 -3.05 12.17 -1.84
N GLN A 20 -1.95 12.34 -2.58
CA GLN A 20 -1.79 13.46 -3.52
C GLN A 20 -2.78 13.41 -4.68
N HIS A 21 -3.26 12.23 -5.05
CA HIS A 21 -4.25 12.02 -6.11
C HIS A 21 -5.68 11.89 -5.56
N HIS A 22 -5.92 12.31 -4.31
CA HIS A 22 -7.23 12.21 -3.63
C HIS A 22 -7.80 10.78 -3.60
N GLY A 23 -6.92 9.78 -3.71
CA GLY A 23 -7.30 8.37 -3.63
C GLY A 23 -7.25 7.83 -2.21
N SER A 24 -7.57 6.55 -2.07
CA SER A 24 -7.47 5.81 -0.80
C SER A 24 -6.78 4.46 -0.97
N VAL A 25 -6.14 3.99 0.10
CA VAL A 25 -5.50 2.67 0.19
C VAL A 25 -6.09 1.91 1.38
N VAL A 26 -6.55 0.69 1.14
CA VAL A 26 -7.00 -0.26 2.17
C VAL A 26 -6.11 -1.50 2.11
N VAL A 27 -5.67 -1.95 3.28
CA VAL A 27 -4.83 -3.14 3.44
C VAL A 27 -5.51 -4.08 4.42
N ASN A 28 -5.77 -5.31 4.01
CA ASN A 28 -6.42 -6.31 4.83
C ASN A 28 -5.93 -7.72 4.48
N ASN A 29 -6.08 -8.66 5.41
CA ASN A 29 -5.80 -10.06 5.11
C ASN A 29 -6.92 -10.65 4.23
N ARG A 30 -6.57 -11.60 3.36
CA ARG A 30 -7.54 -12.41 2.62
C ARG A 30 -8.05 -13.54 3.51
N GLY A 31 -9.26 -14.04 3.24
CA GLY A 31 -9.85 -15.15 4.01
C GLY A 31 -9.02 -16.43 3.93
N GLU A 32 -8.40 -16.67 2.78
CA GLU A 32 -7.49 -17.78 2.48
C GLU A 32 -6.02 -17.51 2.88
N GLY A 33 -5.73 -16.38 3.52
CA GLY A 33 -4.38 -15.98 3.92
C GLY A 33 -3.66 -15.07 2.93
N GLY A 34 -2.56 -14.47 3.40
CA GLY A 34 -1.83 -13.43 2.66
C GLY A 34 -2.49 -12.06 2.72
N LEU A 35 -1.98 -11.13 1.91
CA LEU A 35 -2.31 -9.71 1.94
C LEU A 35 -3.15 -9.31 0.72
N LYS A 36 -4.23 -8.57 0.95
CA LYS A 36 -4.97 -7.82 -0.08
C LYS A 36 -4.69 -6.33 0.11
N VAL A 37 -4.32 -5.67 -0.98
CA VAL A 37 -4.19 -4.22 -1.05
C VAL A 37 -5.17 -3.71 -2.10
N GLN A 38 -6.00 -2.74 -1.74
CA GLN A 38 -6.94 -2.09 -2.64
C GLN A 38 -6.62 -0.60 -2.69
N VAL A 39 -6.42 -0.09 -3.90
CA VAL A 39 -6.22 1.34 -4.17
C VAL A 39 -7.39 1.84 -5.01
N SER A 40 -7.96 2.99 -4.64
CA SER A 40 -9.06 3.62 -5.39
C SER A 40 -8.77 5.10 -5.62
N PHE A 41 -9.22 5.60 -6.76
CA PHE A 41 -9.06 7.01 -7.16
C PHE A 41 -10.41 7.56 -7.64
N PRO A 42 -10.64 8.89 -7.50
CA PRO A 42 -11.78 9.56 -8.12
C PRO A 42 -11.74 9.42 -9.65
N THR A 43 -12.90 9.35 -10.29
CA THR A 43 -13.03 9.14 -11.75
C THR A 43 -13.48 10.40 -12.51
N LYS A 44 -13.37 11.58 -11.91
CA LYS A 44 -13.82 12.85 -12.49
C LYS A 44 -12.68 13.86 -12.52
#